data_AF-A0A5C6QT77-F1
#
_entry.id   AF-A0A5C6QT77-F1
#
_cell.length_a   1.000
_cell.length_b   1.000
_cell.length_c   1.000
_cell.angle_alpha   90.00
_cell.angle_beta   90.00
_cell.angle_gamma   90.00
#
_symmetry.space_group_name_H-M   'P 1'
#
loop_
_entity.id
_entity.type
_entity.pdbx_description
1 polymer ?
#
loop_
_entity_poly.entity_id
_entity_poly.type
_entity_poly.pdbx_seq_one_letter_code
_entity_poly.pdbx_strand_id
1 'polypeptide(L)'
;MNIKNIFTLTLLAGALSACGSDSKTAPAPTVAPIPAPIKPTTPITPPTATVNDLGISAIPESLKSMYTAALKFDRHTKVDTPNGGAINILAQDGITDYQIVRARNILQHYLTDLPASVYGADKSAVANKIAASGSVLLLLNGVDDGTNAASELDGQPLYYGEMQVEGGNWYINQNYEHRDASFEEILHFVHDNGIGVDQNPSFNGALPEYQADIRAAQITALSGKLWAWPASQASWITELTAENSLSQEYLASVIDTYYGLWGAFDSPYGMWGMYIAKTRDDLATKDPAGSAIMDNKFFHPYLTYNARIDGSFVGDFSLRFSTSLSYTNHSQYLKDVTLTGENESNVVVNQLNNNITGNSVVNTVIFSGPSSEYQITRDNDQVTVKDLQDNRDGLNTLTDIEKMRFTDTTMDVPSA
;
A
#
# COMPACT_ATOMS: atom_id res chain seq x y z
N MET A 1 22.99 14.71 5.96
CA MET A 1 23.59 13.48 6.48
C MET A 1 22.89 12.38 5.73
N ASN A 2 23.55 11.84 4.68
CA ASN A 2 22.92 10.92 3.73
C ASN A 2 22.69 9.58 4.44
N ILE A 3 21.44 9.35 4.85
CA ILE A 3 20.96 8.05 5.28
C ILE A 3 20.89 7.25 3.97
N LYS A 4 21.79 6.27 3.84
CA LYS A 4 21.82 5.39 2.67
C LYS A 4 20.57 4.52 2.73
N ASN A 5 19.72 4.64 1.71
CA ASN A 5 18.63 3.70 1.44
C ASN A 5 19.24 2.37 1.02
N ILE A 6 19.22 1.39 1.92
CA ILE A 6 19.46 -0.01 1.62
C ILE A 6 18.52 -0.80 2.54
N PHE A 7 17.22 -0.86 2.18
CA PHE A 7 16.43 -2.01 2.59
C PHE A 7 16.96 -3.16 1.74
N THR A 8 17.57 -4.14 2.36
CA THR A 8 18.01 -5.35 1.66
C THR A 8 17.64 -6.53 2.52
N LEU A 9 16.47 -7.11 2.24
CA LEU A 9 16.20 -8.49 2.63
C LEU A 9 16.87 -9.43 1.62
N THR A 10 18.21 -9.37 1.51
CA THR A 10 18.96 -10.34 0.69
C THR A 10 18.98 -11.69 1.42
N LEU A 11 18.12 -12.61 0.99
CA LEU A 11 18.46 -14.03 1.10
C LEU A 11 19.67 -14.30 0.18
N LEU A 12 20.85 -14.40 0.78
CA LEU A 12 22.10 -14.72 0.09
C LEU A 12 22.02 -16.07 -0.62
N ALA A 13 22.01 -16.06 -1.96
CA ALA A 13 22.47 -17.17 -2.80
C ALA A 13 23.70 -16.69 -3.58
N GLY A 14 24.88 -17.18 -3.21
CA GLY A 14 26.16 -16.69 -3.73
C GLY A 14 26.53 -17.23 -5.11
N ALA A 15 27.18 -16.39 -5.92
CA ALA A 15 28.26 -16.79 -6.82
C ALA A 15 29.09 -15.55 -7.26
N LEU A 16 30.40 -15.60 -6.99
CA LEU A 16 31.42 -14.64 -7.42
C LEU A 16 31.68 -14.74 -8.93
N SER A 17 31.94 -13.61 -9.61
CA SER A 17 33.08 -13.48 -10.54
C SER A 17 33.35 -12.05 -11.04
N ALA A 18 34.55 -11.56 -10.65
CA ALA A 18 35.55 -10.79 -11.39
C ALA A 18 35.19 -9.49 -12.16
N CYS A 19 35.77 -8.39 -11.66
CA CYS A 19 36.01 -7.13 -12.35
C CYS A 19 37.05 -7.24 -13.48
N GLY A 20 36.87 -6.43 -14.53
CA GLY A 20 37.89 -6.08 -15.51
C GLY A 20 37.79 -4.60 -15.88
N SER A 21 38.78 -3.82 -15.43
CA SER A 21 38.98 -2.39 -15.73
C SER A 21 39.45 -2.18 -17.17
N ASP A 22 39.16 -1.01 -17.77
CA ASP A 22 40.24 -0.10 -18.18
C ASP A 22 39.76 1.26 -18.69
N SER A 23 40.54 2.25 -18.24
CA SER A 23 40.37 3.70 -18.35
C SER A 23 41.03 4.25 -19.61
N LYS A 24 40.39 5.19 -20.32
CA LYS A 24 41.10 6.12 -21.25
C LYS A 24 40.50 7.53 -21.26
N THR A 25 41.15 8.39 -20.48
CA THR A 25 41.52 9.81 -20.70
C THR A 25 40.75 10.68 -21.71
N ALA A 26 40.16 11.75 -21.18
CA ALA A 26 39.57 12.89 -21.87
C ALA A 26 40.62 13.90 -22.42
N PRO A 27 40.34 14.62 -23.52
CA PRO A 27 41.04 15.85 -23.90
C PRO A 27 40.37 17.12 -23.34
N ALA A 28 41.20 18.13 -23.10
CA ALA A 28 40.91 19.43 -22.49
C ALA A 28 39.93 20.33 -23.28
N PRO A 29 39.25 21.29 -22.61
CA PRO A 29 38.12 22.03 -23.18
C PRO A 29 38.57 23.17 -24.10
N THR A 30 37.85 23.35 -25.20
CA THR A 30 37.96 24.51 -26.09
C THR A 30 37.05 25.63 -25.56
N VAL A 31 37.62 26.82 -25.38
CA VAL A 31 36.91 28.02 -24.91
C VAL A 31 36.02 28.55 -26.02
N ALA A 32 34.69 28.50 -25.81
CA ALA A 32 33.70 29.13 -26.69
C ALA A 32 33.42 30.60 -26.26
N PRO A 33 32.99 31.48 -27.18
CA PRO A 33 32.81 32.91 -26.91
C PRO A 33 31.62 33.19 -25.98
N ILE A 34 31.75 34.26 -25.19
CA ILE A 34 30.74 34.79 -24.25
C ILE A 34 29.42 35.10 -24.98
N PRO A 35 28.27 34.53 -24.58
CA PRO A 35 26.96 34.93 -25.11
C PRO A 35 26.49 36.27 -24.54
N ALA A 36 25.82 37.06 -25.37
CA ALA A 36 25.19 38.33 -25.00
C ALA A 36 24.07 38.13 -23.95
N PRO A 37 23.69 39.18 -23.18
CA PRO A 37 22.75 39.05 -22.07
C PRO A 37 21.36 38.62 -22.57
N ILE A 38 20.85 37.52 -22.02
CA ILE A 38 19.50 37.01 -22.31
C ILE A 38 18.49 37.89 -21.58
N LYS A 39 17.55 38.46 -22.34
CA LYS A 39 16.41 39.24 -21.85
C LYS A 39 15.55 38.36 -20.92
N PRO A 40 15.02 38.86 -19.79
CA PRO A 40 14.22 38.04 -18.87
C PRO A 40 12.99 37.50 -19.59
N THR A 41 12.93 36.20 -19.81
CA THR A 41 11.71 35.51 -20.22
C THR A 41 10.86 35.27 -18.99
N THR A 42 9.62 35.73 -19.05
CA THR A 42 8.53 35.42 -18.11
C THR A 42 8.52 33.92 -17.80
N PRO A 43 8.29 33.49 -16.54
CA PRO A 43 8.14 32.08 -16.23
C PRO A 43 6.95 31.54 -17.00
N ILE A 44 7.22 30.72 -18.02
CA ILE A 44 6.19 29.93 -18.69
C ILE A 44 5.96 28.76 -17.76
N THR A 45 4.81 28.75 -17.09
CA THR A 45 4.32 27.56 -16.38
C THR A 45 4.41 26.37 -17.35
N PRO A 46 5.17 25.31 -17.05
CA PRO A 46 5.23 24.15 -17.92
C PRO A 46 3.82 23.63 -18.16
N PRO A 47 3.48 23.17 -19.39
CA PRO A 47 2.18 22.58 -19.64
C PRO A 47 1.93 21.43 -18.66
N THR A 48 0.83 21.51 -17.91
CA THR A 48 0.39 20.43 -17.02
C THR A 48 0.26 19.16 -17.85
N ALA A 49 0.94 18.08 -17.44
CA ALA A 49 0.80 16.79 -18.10
C ALA A 49 -0.68 16.38 -18.10
N THR A 50 -1.18 15.88 -19.22
CA THR A 50 -2.55 15.33 -19.31
C THR A 50 -2.67 14.13 -18.37
N VAL A 51 -3.63 14.21 -17.45
CA VAL A 51 -3.93 13.17 -16.46
C VAL A 51 -5.06 12.30 -17.02
N ASN A 52 -4.91 10.97 -16.99
CA ASN A 52 -5.96 10.04 -17.40
C ASN A 52 -7.01 9.85 -16.28
N ASP A 53 -8.07 9.08 -16.56
CA ASP A 53 -9.17 8.84 -15.60
C ASP A 53 -8.73 8.07 -14.34
N LEU A 54 -7.55 7.44 -14.37
CA LEU A 54 -6.93 6.78 -13.21
C LEU A 54 -6.05 7.73 -12.39
N GLY A 55 -5.95 9.02 -12.74
CA GLY A 55 -5.08 9.97 -12.07
C GLY A 55 -3.59 9.76 -12.36
N ILE A 56 -3.26 9.09 -13.48
CA ILE A 56 -1.89 8.81 -13.92
C ILE A 56 -1.56 9.79 -15.06
N SER A 57 -0.34 10.30 -15.05
CA SER A 57 0.17 11.30 -16.01
C SER A 57 1.60 10.98 -16.40
N ALA A 58 2.14 11.67 -17.40
CA ALA A 58 3.57 11.65 -17.68
C ALA A 58 4.38 12.33 -16.56
N ILE A 59 5.67 11.98 -16.41
CA ILE A 59 6.58 12.63 -15.44
C ILE A 59 6.59 14.16 -15.66
N PRO A 60 6.32 14.98 -14.62
CA PRO A 60 6.42 16.44 -14.70
C PRO A 60 7.82 16.90 -15.13
N GLU A 61 7.89 17.96 -15.94
CA GLU A 61 9.17 18.45 -16.49
C GLU A 61 10.20 18.79 -15.40
N SER A 62 9.75 19.30 -14.25
CA SER A 62 10.60 19.60 -13.10
C SER A 62 11.28 18.38 -12.49
N LEU A 63 10.72 17.17 -12.67
CA LEU A 63 11.21 15.92 -12.11
C LEU A 63 12.07 15.11 -13.10
N LYS A 64 11.96 15.39 -14.41
CA LYS A 64 12.66 14.63 -15.46
C LYS A 64 14.18 14.69 -15.42
N SER A 65 14.76 15.69 -14.75
CA SER A 65 16.22 15.78 -14.59
C SER A 65 16.79 14.67 -13.69
N MET A 66 15.99 14.20 -12.73
CA MET A 66 16.36 13.12 -11.80
C MET A 66 15.73 11.79 -12.24
N TYR A 67 14.44 11.80 -12.56
CA TYR A 67 13.67 10.62 -12.93
C TYR A 67 13.55 10.53 -14.45
N THR A 68 14.63 10.09 -15.08
CA THR A 68 14.80 10.15 -16.53
C THR A 68 14.18 8.94 -17.24
N ALA A 69 13.89 9.10 -18.54
CA ALA A 69 13.52 7.99 -19.42
C ALA A 69 14.64 6.94 -19.57
N ALA A 70 15.91 7.32 -19.38
CA ALA A 70 17.03 6.37 -19.38
C ALA A 70 16.98 5.42 -18.16
N LEU A 71 16.43 5.91 -17.04
CA LEU A 71 16.09 5.11 -15.86
C LEU A 71 14.67 4.53 -15.95
N LYS A 72 14.07 4.52 -17.15
CA LYS A 72 12.76 3.94 -17.46
C LYS A 72 11.55 4.59 -16.77
N PHE A 73 11.71 5.74 -16.10
CA PHE A 73 10.56 6.46 -15.54
C PHE A 73 9.72 7.10 -16.64
N ASP A 74 8.42 6.81 -16.65
CA ASP A 74 7.49 7.31 -17.66
C ASP A 74 6.17 7.84 -17.08
N ARG A 75 5.78 7.39 -15.88
CA ARG A 75 4.48 7.71 -15.26
C ARG A 75 4.61 8.30 -13.87
N HIS A 76 3.69 9.21 -13.59
CA HIS A 76 3.58 9.95 -12.34
C HIS A 76 2.13 9.94 -11.86
N THR A 77 1.98 9.71 -10.56
CA THR A 77 0.77 10.07 -9.83
C THR A 77 1.14 10.69 -8.48
N LYS A 78 0.15 11.15 -7.72
CA LYS A 78 0.38 11.83 -6.45
C LYS A 78 -0.78 11.65 -5.48
N VAL A 79 -0.50 11.95 -4.22
CA VAL A 79 -1.52 12.23 -3.20
C VAL A 79 -1.43 13.70 -2.83
N ASP A 80 -2.53 14.44 -3.01
CA ASP A 80 -2.62 15.84 -2.59
C ASP A 80 -2.70 15.93 -1.07
N THR A 81 -2.05 16.93 -0.46
CA THR A 81 -2.05 17.14 0.99
C THR A 81 -2.92 18.31 1.40
N PRO A 82 -3.46 18.33 2.64
CA PRO A 82 -4.40 19.37 3.07
C PRO A 82 -3.88 20.81 2.99
N ASN A 83 -2.56 21.02 3.04
CA ASN A 83 -1.95 22.34 2.86
C ASN A 83 -1.68 22.74 1.39
N GLY A 84 -2.18 21.97 0.42
CA GLY A 84 -1.97 22.21 -1.01
C GLY A 84 -0.64 21.67 -1.57
N GLY A 85 0.11 20.90 -0.79
CA GLY A 85 1.27 20.14 -1.25
C GLY A 85 0.90 18.85 -1.98
N ALA A 86 1.91 18.11 -2.40
CA ALA A 86 1.75 16.82 -3.07
C ALA A 86 2.84 15.85 -2.64
N ILE A 87 2.45 14.59 -2.45
CA ILE A 87 3.34 13.45 -2.24
C ILE A 87 3.46 12.72 -3.58
N ASN A 88 4.66 12.71 -4.16
CA ASN A 88 4.86 12.20 -5.53
C ASN A 88 5.10 10.68 -5.53
N ILE A 89 4.52 10.01 -6.52
CA ILE A 89 4.74 8.60 -6.83
C ILE A 89 5.18 8.51 -8.28
N LEU A 90 6.37 7.96 -8.52
CA LEU A 90 6.96 7.87 -9.86
C LEU A 90 7.17 6.41 -10.23
N ALA A 91 6.73 6.02 -11.42
CA ALA A 91 6.73 4.64 -11.86
C ALA A 91 7.58 4.45 -13.11
N GLN A 92 8.29 3.32 -13.15
CA GLN A 92 8.96 2.84 -14.35
C GLN A 92 7.96 2.19 -15.33
N ASP A 93 8.38 2.08 -16.58
CA ASP A 93 7.59 1.60 -17.73
C ASP A 93 7.03 0.16 -17.61
N GLY A 94 7.54 -0.67 -16.69
CA GLY A 94 7.07 -2.03 -16.46
C GLY A 94 6.00 -2.16 -15.38
N ILE A 95 5.72 -1.11 -14.61
CA ILE A 95 4.67 -1.13 -13.58
C ILE A 95 3.29 -1.09 -14.25
N THR A 96 2.33 -1.87 -13.79
CA THR A 96 0.96 -1.80 -14.36
C THR A 96 0.19 -0.61 -13.78
N ASP A 97 -0.81 -0.10 -14.52
CA ASP A 97 -1.67 0.97 -13.99
C ASP A 97 -2.42 0.54 -12.72
N TYR A 98 -2.79 -0.75 -12.60
CA TYR A 98 -3.39 -1.30 -11.37
C TYR A 98 -2.43 -1.25 -10.18
N GLN A 99 -1.14 -1.57 -10.37
CA GLN A 99 -0.13 -1.45 -9.31
C GLN A 99 0.09 0.01 -8.91
N ILE A 100 0.14 0.95 -9.86
CA ILE A 100 0.27 2.39 -9.58
C ILE A 100 -0.91 2.88 -8.75
N VAL A 101 -2.14 2.53 -9.15
CA VAL A 101 -3.35 2.91 -8.42
C VAL A 101 -3.38 2.28 -7.04
N ARG A 102 -3.04 0.99 -6.90
CA ARG A 102 -3.01 0.30 -5.61
C ARG A 102 -2.00 0.92 -4.65
N ALA A 103 -0.77 1.20 -5.10
CA ALA A 103 0.24 1.85 -4.28
C ALA A 103 -0.25 3.24 -3.79
N ARG A 104 -0.82 4.05 -4.69
CA ARG A 104 -1.43 5.34 -4.31
C ARG A 104 -2.55 5.16 -3.29
N ASN A 105 -3.41 4.17 -3.47
CA ASN A 105 -4.55 3.88 -2.59
C ASN A 105 -4.11 3.43 -1.19
N ILE A 106 -3.06 2.61 -1.07
CA ILE A 106 -2.49 2.21 0.23
C ILE A 106 -1.90 3.44 0.94
N LEU A 107 -1.18 4.29 0.23
CA LEU A 107 -0.66 5.55 0.78
C LEU A 107 -1.80 6.44 1.29
N GLN A 108 -2.85 6.63 0.48
CA GLN A 108 -4.03 7.38 0.89
C GLN A 108 -4.70 6.76 2.11
N HIS A 109 -4.75 5.44 2.20
CA HIS A 109 -5.32 4.75 3.35
C HIS A 109 -4.57 5.04 4.65
N TYR A 110 -3.24 4.98 4.63
CA TYR A 110 -2.46 5.36 5.81
C TYR A 110 -2.66 6.82 6.22
N LEU A 111 -2.92 7.71 5.25
CA LEU A 111 -3.15 9.14 5.47
C LEU A 111 -4.63 9.51 5.68
N THR A 112 -5.55 8.56 5.58
CA THR A 112 -6.97 8.81 5.86
C THR A 112 -7.21 8.95 7.35
N ASP A 113 -7.85 10.04 7.77
CA ASP A 113 -8.21 10.29 9.17
C ASP A 113 -9.05 9.15 9.74
N LEU A 114 -8.74 8.77 10.98
CA LEU A 114 -9.52 7.86 11.82
C LEU A 114 -10.13 8.69 12.96
N PRO A 115 -11.36 9.22 12.80
CA PRO A 115 -11.99 10.06 13.80
C PRO A 115 -12.03 9.39 15.19
N ALA A 116 -11.82 10.20 16.23
CA ALA A 116 -11.77 9.77 17.64
C ALA A 116 -10.62 8.80 18.03
N SER A 117 -9.66 8.55 17.13
CA SER A 117 -8.41 7.87 17.50
C SER A 117 -7.39 8.81 18.15
N VAL A 118 -6.42 8.23 18.85
CA VAL A 118 -5.43 8.99 19.64
C VAL A 118 -4.49 9.82 18.77
N TYR A 119 -3.95 9.23 17.69
CA TYR A 119 -2.94 9.85 16.82
C TYR A 119 -3.38 9.94 15.35
N GLY A 120 -4.52 9.36 15.00
CA GLY A 120 -5.06 9.33 13.64
C GLY A 120 -6.28 10.22 13.42
N ALA A 121 -6.78 10.94 14.43
CA ALA A 121 -7.99 11.75 14.31
C ALA A 121 -7.90 12.87 13.27
N ASP A 122 -6.69 13.42 13.09
CA ASP A 122 -6.33 14.35 12.02
C ASP A 122 -4.88 14.06 11.59
N LYS A 123 -4.72 13.49 10.41
CA LYS A 123 -3.44 13.10 9.82
C LYS A 123 -2.89 14.17 8.87
N SER A 124 -3.50 15.35 8.81
CA SER A 124 -3.05 16.46 7.96
C SER A 124 -1.59 16.81 8.21
N ALA A 125 -1.17 16.84 9.48
CA ALA A 125 0.23 17.13 9.84
C ALA A 125 1.20 16.08 9.31
N VAL A 126 0.82 14.79 9.33
CA VAL A 126 1.62 13.68 8.79
C VAL A 126 1.74 13.82 7.28
N ALA A 127 0.62 13.97 6.56
CA ALA A 127 0.62 14.13 5.11
C ALA A 127 1.45 15.35 4.67
N ASN A 128 1.25 16.49 5.33
CA ASN A 128 1.98 17.72 5.03
C ASN A 128 3.48 17.59 5.31
N LYS A 129 3.88 16.80 6.31
CA LYS A 129 5.30 16.54 6.62
C LYS A 129 5.97 15.74 5.49
N ILE A 130 5.29 14.71 4.98
CA ILE A 130 5.77 13.91 3.84
C ILE A 130 5.90 14.79 2.59
N ALA A 131 4.91 15.61 2.28
CA ALA A 131 5.02 16.53 1.13
C ALA A 131 6.15 17.55 1.30
N ALA A 132 6.37 18.06 2.51
CA ALA A 132 7.42 19.04 2.79
C ALA A 132 8.84 18.45 2.75
N SER A 133 9.01 17.15 2.96
CA SER A 133 10.33 16.50 2.83
C SER A 133 10.77 16.38 1.37
N GLY A 134 9.83 16.42 0.43
CA GLY A 134 10.09 16.17 -0.99
C GLY A 134 10.37 14.71 -1.31
N SER A 135 10.18 13.80 -0.35
CA SER A 135 10.40 12.37 -0.52
C SER A 135 9.43 11.80 -1.56
N VAL A 136 9.89 10.77 -2.27
CA VAL A 136 9.17 10.17 -3.39
C VAL A 136 9.05 8.67 -3.17
N LEU A 137 7.89 8.11 -3.51
CA LEU A 137 7.71 6.66 -3.65
C LEU A 137 8.05 6.26 -5.09
N LEU A 138 9.00 5.34 -5.24
CA LEU A 138 9.53 4.89 -6.52
C LEU A 138 9.00 3.49 -6.83
N LEU A 139 8.14 3.38 -7.84
CA LEU A 139 7.65 2.09 -8.31
C LEU A 139 8.60 1.55 -9.38
N LEU A 140 9.37 0.53 -9.01
CA LEU A 140 10.52 0.04 -9.77
C LEU A 140 10.24 -1.29 -10.47
N ASN A 141 10.74 -1.46 -11.68
CA ASN A 141 10.69 -2.73 -12.40
C ASN A 141 11.53 -3.81 -11.69
N GLY A 142 11.15 -5.08 -11.87
CA GLY A 142 11.92 -6.22 -11.36
C GLY A 142 11.59 -6.59 -9.92
N VAL A 143 12.60 -7.03 -9.18
CA VAL A 143 12.58 -7.39 -7.76
C VAL A 143 13.76 -6.72 -7.07
N ASP A 144 13.76 -6.68 -5.73
CA ASP A 144 14.89 -6.15 -4.97
C ASP A 144 16.09 -7.11 -4.98
N ASP A 145 16.85 -7.10 -6.07
CA ASP A 145 18.07 -7.91 -6.27
C ASP A 145 19.32 -7.04 -6.49
N GLY A 146 19.19 -5.73 -6.29
CA GLY A 146 20.25 -4.75 -6.50
C GLY A 146 20.60 -4.45 -7.97
N THR A 147 19.81 -4.95 -8.94
CA THR A 147 20.11 -4.74 -10.37
C THR A 147 19.44 -3.50 -10.97
N ASN A 148 18.39 -2.98 -10.33
CA ASN A 148 17.69 -1.80 -10.83
C ASN A 148 18.42 -0.52 -10.40
N ALA A 149 19.15 0.11 -11.32
CA ALA A 149 19.94 1.32 -11.04
C ALA A 149 19.14 2.51 -10.44
N ALA A 150 17.81 2.51 -10.54
CA ALA A 150 16.98 3.53 -9.90
C ALA A 150 16.84 3.35 -8.38
N SER A 151 17.23 2.21 -7.80
CA SER A 151 17.28 2.01 -6.34
C SER A 151 18.31 2.91 -5.65
N GLU A 152 19.29 3.42 -6.41
CA GLU A 152 20.29 4.38 -5.92
C GLU A 152 19.77 5.83 -5.86
N LEU A 153 18.55 6.09 -6.34
CA LEU A 153 17.93 7.41 -6.23
C LEU A 153 17.37 7.61 -4.82
N ASP A 154 17.35 8.87 -4.37
CA ASP A 154 16.65 9.24 -3.14
C ASP A 154 15.14 9.01 -3.32
N GLY A 155 14.59 8.05 -2.57
CA GLY A 155 13.18 7.67 -2.56
C GLY A 155 12.95 6.27 -1.97
N GLN A 156 11.71 5.97 -1.57
CA GLN A 156 11.35 4.62 -1.12
C GLN A 156 11.11 3.72 -2.34
N PRO A 157 11.88 2.65 -2.56
CA PRO A 157 11.62 1.71 -3.63
C PRO A 157 10.43 0.79 -3.29
N LEU A 158 9.65 0.43 -4.29
CA LEU A 158 8.67 -0.66 -4.24
C LEU A 158 8.65 -1.35 -5.59
N TYR A 159 8.98 -2.64 -5.63
CA TYR A 159 9.26 -3.32 -6.88
C TYR A 159 8.02 -4.01 -7.49
N TYR A 160 8.01 -4.14 -8.82
CA TYR A 160 6.99 -4.85 -9.59
C TYR A 160 6.70 -6.24 -9.02
N GLY A 161 7.74 -7.02 -8.73
CA GLY A 161 7.65 -8.37 -8.20
C GLY A 161 7.26 -8.44 -6.72
N GLU A 162 6.94 -7.31 -6.10
CA GLU A 162 6.51 -7.19 -4.71
C GLU A 162 5.10 -6.55 -4.58
N MET A 163 4.45 -6.26 -5.71
CA MET A 163 3.12 -5.64 -5.74
C MET A 163 2.11 -6.58 -6.39
N GLN A 164 1.28 -7.23 -5.58
CA GLN A 164 0.05 -7.87 -6.07
C GLN A 164 -1.04 -6.82 -6.35
N VAL A 165 -2.14 -7.23 -6.98
CA VAL A 165 -3.34 -6.41 -7.19
C VAL A 165 -4.58 -7.22 -6.82
N GLU A 166 -5.57 -6.57 -6.18
CA GLU A 166 -6.80 -7.25 -5.76
C GLU A 166 -7.50 -7.91 -6.95
N GLY A 167 -7.92 -9.17 -6.81
CA GLY A 167 -8.52 -9.95 -7.90
C GLY A 167 -7.54 -10.58 -8.89
N GLY A 168 -6.28 -10.13 -8.93
CA GLY A 168 -5.25 -10.71 -9.79
C GLY A 168 -4.84 -12.13 -9.37
N ASN A 169 -4.24 -12.90 -10.28
CA ASN A 169 -3.88 -14.30 -10.04
C ASN A 169 -2.99 -14.50 -8.80
N TRP A 170 -2.01 -13.62 -8.58
CA TRP A 170 -1.15 -13.69 -7.39
C TRP A 170 -1.98 -13.49 -6.11
N TYR A 171 -2.82 -12.46 -6.08
CA TYR A 171 -3.68 -12.15 -4.95
C TYR A 171 -4.67 -13.29 -4.64
N ILE A 172 -5.36 -13.82 -5.64
CA ILE A 172 -6.35 -14.88 -5.43
C ILE A 172 -5.71 -16.16 -4.87
N ASN A 173 -4.53 -16.52 -5.39
CA ASN A 173 -3.86 -17.75 -4.99
C ASN A 173 -3.02 -17.59 -3.71
N GLN A 174 -2.72 -16.36 -3.28
CA GLN A 174 -1.80 -16.07 -2.18
C GLN A 174 -0.49 -16.88 -2.34
N ASN A 175 0.13 -16.78 -3.52
CA ASN A 175 1.42 -17.42 -3.77
C ASN A 175 2.52 -16.67 -3.01
N TYR A 176 3.18 -17.34 -2.07
CA TYR A 176 4.25 -16.73 -1.28
C TYR A 176 5.65 -16.89 -1.90
N GLU A 177 5.83 -17.35 -3.14
CA GLU A 177 7.15 -17.32 -3.83
C GLU A 177 7.82 -15.93 -3.73
N HIS A 178 7.01 -14.88 -3.73
CA HIS A 178 7.37 -13.53 -3.31
C HIS A 178 6.34 -13.03 -2.28
N ARG A 179 6.73 -12.07 -1.42
CA ARG A 179 5.80 -11.38 -0.52
C ARG A 179 5.21 -10.16 -1.24
N ASP A 180 3.96 -9.82 -0.92
CA ASP A 180 3.44 -8.49 -1.25
C ASP A 180 4.01 -7.48 -0.25
N ALA A 181 5.00 -6.69 -0.66
CA ALA A 181 5.65 -5.69 0.18
C ALA A 181 4.93 -4.32 0.12
N SER A 182 3.82 -4.20 -0.61
CA SER A 182 3.16 -2.90 -0.82
C SER A 182 2.77 -2.21 0.50
N PHE A 183 2.24 -2.96 1.47
CA PHE A 183 1.86 -2.38 2.77
C PHE A 183 3.09 -1.98 3.60
N GLU A 184 4.12 -2.81 3.62
CA GLU A 184 5.41 -2.62 4.31
C GLU A 184 6.18 -1.42 3.77
N GLU A 185 6.48 -1.38 2.48
CA GLU A 185 7.31 -0.32 1.89
C GLU A 185 6.62 1.05 1.94
N ILE A 186 5.30 1.08 1.70
CA ILE A 186 4.53 2.33 1.79
C ILE A 186 4.39 2.77 3.25
N LEU A 187 4.36 1.82 4.20
CA LEU A 187 4.40 2.14 5.62
C LEU A 187 5.75 2.73 6.00
N HIS A 188 6.87 2.15 5.56
CA HIS A 188 8.21 2.71 5.79
C HIS A 188 8.27 4.16 5.28
N PHE A 189 7.74 4.40 4.07
CA PHE A 189 7.66 5.75 3.52
C PHE A 189 6.86 6.73 4.40
N VAL A 190 5.67 6.33 4.89
CA VAL A 190 4.85 7.15 5.80
C VAL A 190 5.49 7.32 7.17
N HIS A 191 6.16 6.28 7.67
CA HIS A 191 6.81 6.26 8.97
C HIS A 191 8.00 7.21 9.00
N ASP A 192 8.91 7.08 8.04
CA ASP A 192 10.15 7.86 7.98
C ASP A 192 9.90 9.35 7.72
N ASN A 193 8.93 9.66 6.85
CA ASN A 193 8.71 11.02 6.34
C ASN A 193 7.52 11.74 6.97
N GLY A 194 6.62 11.01 7.64
CA GLY A 194 5.37 11.53 8.19
C GLY A 194 5.29 11.40 9.70
N ILE A 195 5.23 10.17 10.20
CA ILE A 195 5.12 9.87 11.65
C ILE A 195 6.39 10.35 12.37
N GLY A 196 7.55 9.99 11.81
CA GLY A 196 8.90 10.27 12.31
C GLY A 196 9.48 9.12 13.12
N VAL A 197 10.81 8.97 13.01
CA VAL A 197 11.59 7.98 13.75
C VAL A 197 12.43 8.68 14.82
N ASP A 198 12.37 8.14 16.04
CA ASP A 198 13.12 8.62 17.21
C ASP A 198 14.62 8.32 17.09
N GLN A 199 15.44 8.76 18.05
CA GLN A 199 16.89 8.46 18.14
C GLN A 199 17.79 8.96 16.99
N ASN A 200 17.22 9.55 15.95
CA ASN A 200 17.95 10.36 14.99
C ASN A 200 18.45 11.67 15.64
N PRO A 201 19.48 12.34 15.08
CA PRO A 201 19.98 13.61 15.61
C PRO A 201 18.90 14.71 15.75
N SER A 202 17.86 14.61 14.93
CA SER A 202 16.65 15.43 14.98
C SER A 202 15.42 14.57 14.71
N PHE A 203 14.34 14.76 15.47
CA PHE A 203 13.06 14.12 15.17
C PHE A 203 12.37 14.83 14.00
N ASN A 204 12.23 14.13 12.88
CA ASN A 204 11.73 14.68 11.62
C ASN A 204 10.34 14.16 11.24
N GLY A 205 9.41 14.07 12.19
CA GLY A 205 8.02 13.70 11.93
C GLY A 205 6.99 14.59 12.63
N ALA A 206 5.74 14.18 12.58
CA ALA A 206 4.60 14.85 13.19
C ALA A 206 4.12 14.19 14.49
N LEU A 207 4.48 12.93 14.76
CA LEU A 207 3.88 12.13 15.84
C LEU A 207 4.93 11.49 16.76
N PRO A 208 5.69 12.28 17.55
CA PRO A 208 6.72 11.76 18.46
C PRO A 208 6.18 10.84 19.56
N GLU A 209 4.96 11.09 20.05
CA GLU A 209 4.32 10.27 21.07
C GLU A 209 3.91 8.90 20.52
N TYR A 210 3.37 8.86 19.29
CA TYR A 210 3.06 7.59 18.65
C TYR A 210 4.31 6.77 18.36
N GLN A 211 5.39 7.43 17.91
CA GLN A 211 6.68 6.75 17.74
C GLN A 211 7.22 6.20 19.06
N ALA A 212 7.02 6.87 20.18
CA ALA A 212 7.41 6.34 21.49
C ALA A 212 6.61 5.07 21.84
N ASP A 213 5.31 5.03 21.56
CA ASP A 213 4.47 3.83 21.73
C ASP A 213 4.96 2.67 20.83
N ILE A 214 5.26 2.95 19.55
CA ILE A 214 5.81 1.97 18.60
C ILE A 214 7.16 1.41 19.10
N ARG A 215 8.07 2.29 19.55
CA ARG A 215 9.37 1.89 20.09
C ARG A 215 9.23 1.01 21.33
N ALA A 216 8.33 1.34 22.24
CA ALA A 216 8.10 0.54 23.45
C ALA A 216 7.57 -0.86 23.10
N ALA A 217 6.65 -0.95 22.14
CA ALA A 217 6.15 -2.23 21.63
C ALA A 217 7.27 -3.04 20.95
N GLN A 218 8.08 -2.40 20.11
CA GLN A 218 9.23 -3.04 19.44
C GLN A 218 10.24 -3.63 20.44
N ILE A 219 10.61 -2.87 21.49
CA ILE A 219 11.53 -3.33 22.54
C ILE A 219 10.94 -4.55 23.26
N THR A 220 9.64 -4.52 23.57
CA THR A 220 8.93 -5.63 24.20
C THR A 220 8.94 -6.86 23.30
N ALA A 221 8.64 -6.69 22.00
CA ALA A 221 8.59 -7.78 21.05
C ALA A 221 9.96 -8.45 20.83
N LEU A 222 11.03 -7.66 20.71
CA LEU A 222 12.38 -8.19 20.52
C LEU A 222 12.89 -8.91 21.78
N SER A 223 12.71 -8.31 22.96
CA SER A 223 13.13 -8.94 24.23
C SER A 223 12.30 -10.18 24.59
N GLY A 224 11.01 -10.16 24.27
CA GLY A 224 10.07 -11.27 24.46
C GLY A 224 10.16 -12.37 23.40
N LYS A 225 11.02 -12.20 22.38
CA LYS A 225 11.11 -13.11 21.22
C LYS A 225 9.78 -13.30 20.49
N LEU A 226 8.98 -12.25 20.44
CA LEU A 226 7.73 -12.19 19.67
C LEU A 226 8.00 -11.85 18.20
N TRP A 227 9.15 -11.23 17.92
CA TRP A 227 9.56 -10.80 16.60
C TRP A 227 11.07 -10.99 16.41
N ALA A 228 11.47 -11.34 15.18
CA ALA A 228 12.85 -11.52 14.75
C ALA A 228 13.68 -12.51 15.62
N TRP A 229 13.04 -13.47 16.27
CA TRP A 229 13.72 -14.40 17.20
C TRP A 229 14.59 -15.50 16.55
N PRO A 230 14.38 -15.96 15.30
CA PRO A 230 15.21 -17.02 14.75
C PRO A 230 16.68 -16.60 14.73
N ALA A 231 17.59 -17.52 15.08
CA ALA A 231 19.02 -17.21 15.14
C ALA A 231 19.60 -16.72 13.81
N SER A 232 18.98 -17.10 12.69
CA SER A 232 19.33 -16.60 11.35
C SER A 232 19.10 -15.10 11.17
N GLN A 233 18.27 -14.47 12.01
CA GLN A 233 17.99 -13.03 11.96
C GLN A 233 18.96 -12.18 12.80
N ALA A 234 19.94 -12.79 13.48
CA ALA A 234 20.83 -12.06 14.38
C ALA A 234 21.68 -10.99 13.66
N SER A 235 22.15 -11.27 12.44
CA SER A 235 22.88 -10.29 11.63
C SER A 235 21.99 -9.14 11.20
N TRP A 236 20.77 -9.45 10.75
CA TRP A 236 19.77 -8.47 10.35
C TRP A 236 19.37 -7.56 11.52
N ILE A 237 19.09 -8.12 12.71
CA ILE A 237 18.85 -7.31 13.92
C ILE A 237 20.03 -6.38 14.22
N THR A 238 21.27 -6.84 14.03
CA THR A 238 22.46 -6.01 14.27
C THR A 238 22.52 -4.83 13.30
N GLU A 239 22.22 -5.06 12.03
CA GLU A 239 22.10 -4.05 10.98
C GLU A 239 20.99 -3.04 11.32
N LEU A 240 19.77 -3.52 11.57
CA LEU A 240 18.63 -2.68 11.93
C LEU A 240 18.88 -1.84 13.20
N THR A 241 19.65 -2.38 14.15
CA THR A 241 20.04 -1.64 15.36
C THR A 241 20.99 -0.50 15.01
N ALA A 242 21.98 -0.73 14.15
CA ALA A 242 22.94 0.28 13.73
C ALA A 242 22.29 1.40 12.90
N GLU A 243 21.28 1.05 12.12
CA GLU A 243 20.53 1.95 11.25
C GLU A 243 19.36 2.65 11.95
N ASN A 244 19.05 2.22 13.19
CA ASN A 244 17.88 2.70 13.93
C ASN A 244 16.55 2.40 13.21
N SER A 245 16.47 1.28 12.50
CA SER A 245 15.30 0.85 11.70
C SER A 245 14.43 -0.23 12.37
N LEU A 246 14.82 -0.73 13.56
CA LEU A 246 14.06 -1.76 14.30
C LEU A 246 12.57 -1.43 14.48
N SER A 247 12.22 -0.16 14.77
CA SER A 247 10.83 0.25 14.97
C SER A 247 10.01 0.18 13.69
N GLN A 248 10.61 0.50 12.55
CA GLN A 248 9.94 0.44 11.26
C GLN A 248 9.61 -1.01 10.89
N GLU A 249 10.61 -1.89 10.98
CA GLU A 249 10.49 -3.31 10.59
C GLU A 249 9.54 -4.10 11.50
N TYR A 250 9.57 -3.80 12.81
CA TYR A 250 8.60 -4.34 13.74
C TYR A 250 7.18 -3.88 13.40
N LEU A 251 6.97 -2.58 13.15
CA LEU A 251 5.65 -2.06 12.83
C LEU A 251 5.10 -2.66 11.52
N ALA A 252 5.94 -2.85 10.51
CA ALA A 252 5.57 -3.55 9.28
C ALA A 252 5.08 -4.97 9.57
N SER A 253 5.77 -5.71 10.44
CA SER A 253 5.36 -7.06 10.85
C SER A 253 3.98 -7.07 11.54
N VAL A 254 3.68 -6.06 12.36
CA VAL A 254 2.37 -5.89 12.99
C VAL A 254 1.30 -5.58 11.94
N ILE A 255 1.57 -4.64 11.02
CA ILE A 255 0.66 -4.17 9.98
C ILE A 255 0.27 -5.28 9.01
N ASP A 256 1.24 -6.05 8.53
CA ASP A 256 0.97 -7.14 7.61
C ASP A 256 0.03 -8.18 8.22
N THR A 257 0.25 -8.53 9.49
CA THR A 257 -0.63 -9.42 10.24
C THR A 257 -2.00 -8.78 10.46
N TYR A 258 -2.05 -7.48 10.79
CA TYR A 258 -3.28 -6.75 11.05
C TYR A 258 -4.21 -6.69 9.82
N TYR A 259 -3.65 -6.57 8.63
CA TYR A 259 -4.39 -6.64 7.36
C TYR A 259 -4.36 -8.02 6.69
N GLY A 260 -3.91 -9.05 7.41
CA GLY A 260 -4.07 -10.45 7.01
C GLY A 260 -3.19 -10.93 5.85
N LEU A 261 -2.10 -10.23 5.53
CA LEU A 261 -1.19 -10.59 4.43
C LEU A 261 -0.52 -11.96 4.66
N TRP A 262 -0.38 -12.39 5.92
CA TRP A 262 0.24 -13.67 6.29
C TRP A 262 -0.75 -14.78 6.64
N GLY A 263 -2.06 -14.51 6.60
CA GLY A 263 -3.08 -15.45 7.07
C GLY A 263 -3.12 -16.76 6.26
N ALA A 264 -2.77 -16.71 4.97
CA ALA A 264 -2.71 -17.87 4.08
C ALA A 264 -1.34 -18.58 4.06
N PHE A 265 -0.30 -17.99 4.67
CA PHE A 265 1.05 -18.56 4.65
C PHE A 265 1.12 -19.89 5.41
N ASP A 266 1.82 -20.90 4.89
CA ASP A 266 1.93 -22.22 5.53
C ASP A 266 2.94 -22.23 6.69
N SER A 267 2.54 -21.59 7.78
CA SER A 267 3.30 -21.44 9.02
C SER A 267 2.32 -21.15 10.16
N PRO A 268 2.65 -21.48 11.43
CA PRO A 268 1.91 -20.99 12.60
C PRO A 268 2.21 -19.53 12.96
N TYR A 269 3.13 -18.89 12.22
CA TYR A 269 3.70 -17.57 12.49
C TYR A 269 3.58 -16.66 11.26
N GLY A 270 3.50 -15.35 11.47
CA GLY A 270 3.55 -14.34 10.41
C GLY A 270 4.97 -14.01 9.97
N MET A 271 5.09 -13.13 8.97
CA MET A 271 6.36 -12.60 8.45
C MET A 271 7.40 -13.70 8.25
N TRP A 272 7.21 -14.61 7.29
CA TRP A 272 8.17 -15.70 7.02
C TRP A 272 8.55 -16.58 8.23
N GLY A 273 7.72 -16.63 9.26
CA GLY A 273 8.00 -17.40 10.46
C GLY A 273 8.79 -16.66 11.54
N MET A 274 9.01 -15.35 11.40
CA MET A 274 9.73 -14.54 12.38
C MET A 274 8.84 -13.54 13.13
N TYR A 275 7.52 -13.58 12.97
CA TYR A 275 6.59 -12.84 13.82
C TYR A 275 5.54 -13.76 14.46
N ILE A 276 5.32 -13.64 15.77
CA ILE A 276 4.58 -14.62 16.57
C ILE A 276 3.09 -14.68 16.21
N ALA A 277 2.53 -13.55 15.78
CA ALA A 277 1.15 -13.42 15.35
C ALA A 277 1.06 -13.59 13.83
N LYS A 278 0.22 -14.53 13.39
CA LYS A 278 -0.02 -14.82 11.97
C LYS A 278 -1.26 -14.10 11.46
N THR A 279 -2.32 -14.11 12.25
CA THR A 279 -3.60 -13.48 11.93
C THR A 279 -3.84 -12.30 12.85
N ARG A 280 -4.75 -11.40 12.45
CA ARG A 280 -5.13 -10.26 13.30
C ARG A 280 -5.62 -10.69 14.68
N ASP A 281 -6.40 -11.77 14.76
CA ASP A 281 -6.91 -12.32 16.03
C ASP A 281 -5.80 -12.79 16.97
N ASP A 282 -4.64 -13.17 16.44
CA ASP A 282 -3.49 -13.55 17.26
C ASP A 282 -2.91 -12.36 18.04
N LEU A 283 -3.00 -11.13 17.52
CA LEU A 283 -2.31 -9.97 18.07
C LEU A 283 -2.62 -9.74 19.54
N ALA A 284 -3.91 -9.71 19.91
CA ALA A 284 -4.33 -9.41 21.28
C ALA A 284 -3.77 -10.37 22.33
N THR A 285 -3.44 -11.61 21.94
CA THR A 285 -2.95 -12.64 22.87
C THR A 285 -1.45 -12.90 22.75
N LYS A 286 -0.90 -12.86 21.52
CA LYS A 286 0.51 -13.20 21.25
C LYS A 286 1.43 -11.99 21.26
N ASP A 287 0.94 -10.81 20.87
CA ASP A 287 1.68 -9.55 20.96
C ASP A 287 0.75 -8.40 21.40
N PRO A 288 0.37 -8.35 22.69
CA PRO A 288 -0.56 -7.34 23.20
C PRO A 288 -0.07 -5.90 23.00
N ALA A 289 1.24 -5.68 22.97
CA ALA A 289 1.82 -4.35 22.72
C ALA A 289 1.66 -3.96 21.24
N GLY A 290 1.91 -4.89 20.31
CA GLY A 290 1.59 -4.73 18.90
C GLY A 290 0.10 -4.47 18.66
N SER A 291 -0.78 -5.20 19.37
CA SER A 291 -2.22 -4.94 19.31
C SER A 291 -2.58 -3.53 19.81
N ALA A 292 -1.95 -3.06 20.89
CA ALA A 292 -2.25 -1.77 21.50
C ALA A 292 -1.82 -0.56 20.64
N ILE A 293 -0.77 -0.69 19.82
CA ILE A 293 -0.38 0.37 18.87
C ILE A 293 -1.29 0.42 17.64
N MET A 294 -2.10 -0.62 17.40
CA MET A 294 -3.10 -0.64 16.33
C MET A 294 -4.49 -0.20 16.80
N ASP A 295 -4.86 -0.52 18.04
CA ASP A 295 -6.21 -0.32 18.58
C ASP A 295 -6.56 1.17 18.81
N ASN A 296 -7.40 1.73 17.94
CA ASN A 296 -7.86 3.12 17.97
C ASN A 296 -6.72 4.16 18.13
N LYS A 297 -5.53 3.85 17.57
CA LYS A 297 -4.36 4.74 17.62
C LYS A 297 -4.21 5.56 16.35
N PHE A 298 -3.96 4.90 15.22
CA PHE A 298 -3.62 5.56 13.96
C PHE A 298 -4.22 4.86 12.74
N PHE A 299 -4.15 3.53 12.69
CA PHE A 299 -4.57 2.73 11.55
C PHE A 299 -6.05 2.35 11.62
N HIS A 300 -6.75 2.42 10.48
CA HIS A 300 -8.14 2.00 10.40
C HIS A 300 -8.27 0.49 10.55
N PRO A 301 -9.34 -0.02 11.18
CA PRO A 301 -9.56 -1.45 11.27
C PRO A 301 -10.01 -2.10 9.96
N TYR A 302 -10.17 -1.33 8.89
CA TYR A 302 -10.51 -1.74 7.54
C TYR A 302 -9.75 -0.86 6.54
N LEU A 303 -9.60 -1.32 5.30
CA LEU A 303 -8.98 -0.59 4.22
C LEU A 303 -9.96 0.46 3.70
N THR A 304 -9.51 1.72 3.67
CA THR A 304 -10.37 2.89 3.41
C THR A 304 -10.43 3.26 1.93
N TYR A 305 -9.63 2.62 1.09
CA TYR A 305 -9.64 2.84 -0.35
C TYR A 305 -10.66 1.94 -1.04
N ASN A 306 -11.15 2.40 -2.20
CA ASN A 306 -11.91 1.57 -3.13
C ASN A 306 -10.94 0.65 -3.89
N ALA A 307 -11.01 -0.66 -3.63
CA ALA A 307 -10.19 -1.64 -4.31
C ALA A 307 -10.74 -1.94 -5.70
N ARG A 308 -9.88 -1.87 -6.71
CA ARG A 308 -10.23 -2.20 -8.08
C ARG A 308 -9.93 -3.68 -8.30
N ILE A 309 -10.97 -4.49 -8.39
CA ILE A 309 -10.81 -5.93 -8.64
C ILE A 309 -10.38 -6.11 -10.08
N ASP A 310 -9.22 -6.74 -10.27
CA ASP A 310 -8.59 -6.95 -11.57
C ASP A 310 -9.59 -7.54 -12.59
N GLY A 311 -9.62 -6.96 -13.79
CA GLY A 311 -10.61 -7.30 -14.80
C GLY A 311 -10.47 -8.71 -15.37
N SER A 312 -9.38 -9.43 -15.05
CA SER A 312 -9.23 -10.85 -15.36
C SER A 312 -9.97 -11.76 -14.37
N PHE A 313 -10.41 -11.26 -13.22
CA PHE A 313 -11.12 -12.05 -12.22
C PHE A 313 -12.47 -12.58 -12.75
N VAL A 314 -12.80 -13.82 -12.42
CA VAL A 314 -14.06 -14.49 -12.77
C VAL A 314 -14.63 -15.16 -11.52
N GLY A 315 -15.94 -15.04 -11.32
CA GLY A 315 -16.66 -15.68 -10.22
C GLY A 315 -16.99 -14.73 -9.07
N ASP A 316 -17.08 -15.28 -7.86
CA ASP A 316 -17.56 -14.55 -6.69
C ASP A 316 -16.36 -14.04 -5.86
N PHE A 317 -16.04 -12.75 -5.98
CA PHE A 317 -15.00 -12.11 -5.17
C PHE A 317 -15.55 -11.91 -3.75
N SER A 318 -14.97 -12.61 -2.79
CA SER A 318 -15.47 -12.60 -1.42
C SER A 318 -14.78 -11.53 -0.59
N LEU A 319 -15.55 -10.57 -0.09
CA LEU A 319 -15.13 -9.69 1.00
C LEU A 319 -15.30 -10.39 2.35
N ARG A 320 -16.00 -11.51 2.42
CA ARG A 320 -16.15 -12.27 3.66
C ARG A 320 -15.03 -13.28 3.82
N PHE A 321 -14.51 -13.41 5.04
CA PHE A 321 -13.54 -14.44 5.38
C PHE A 321 -14.10 -15.85 5.13
N SER A 322 -13.30 -16.68 4.46
CA SER A 322 -13.57 -18.11 4.26
C SER A 322 -12.26 -18.88 4.31
N THR A 323 -12.20 -19.92 5.15
CA THR A 323 -11.04 -20.81 5.23
C THR A 323 -10.77 -21.58 3.93
N SER A 324 -11.74 -21.64 3.01
CA SER A 324 -11.57 -22.26 1.70
C SER A 324 -11.02 -21.33 0.62
N LEU A 325 -10.88 -20.03 0.91
CA LEU A 325 -10.43 -19.01 -0.02
C LEU A 325 -9.28 -18.22 0.60
N SER A 326 -8.04 -18.58 0.26
CA SER A 326 -6.82 -18.03 0.86
C SER A 326 -6.78 -16.49 0.88
N TYR A 327 -7.16 -15.84 -0.22
CA TYR A 327 -7.14 -14.38 -0.34
C TYR A 327 -8.08 -13.67 0.64
N THR A 328 -9.07 -14.37 1.19
CA THR A 328 -10.03 -13.77 2.13
C THR A 328 -9.45 -13.46 3.49
N ASN A 329 -8.24 -13.95 3.80
CA ASN A 329 -7.47 -13.45 4.93
C ASN A 329 -7.24 -11.94 4.82
N HIS A 330 -7.05 -11.43 3.58
CA HIS A 330 -6.84 -10.01 3.31
C HIS A 330 -8.12 -9.28 2.87
N SER A 331 -8.89 -9.85 1.92
CA SER A 331 -10.08 -9.18 1.38
C SER A 331 -11.16 -8.93 2.43
N GLN A 332 -11.13 -9.63 3.59
CA GLN A 332 -12.03 -9.35 4.71
C GLN A 332 -11.94 -7.95 5.29
N TYR A 333 -10.83 -7.26 5.04
CA TYR A 333 -10.64 -5.89 5.48
C TYR A 333 -10.96 -4.86 4.39
N LEU A 334 -11.24 -5.30 3.16
CA LEU A 334 -11.73 -4.42 2.11
C LEU A 334 -13.17 -4.02 2.43
N LYS A 335 -13.42 -2.71 2.31
CA LYS A 335 -14.74 -2.11 2.53
C LYS A 335 -15.41 -1.74 1.22
N ASP A 336 -14.69 -1.09 0.33
CA ASP A 336 -15.24 -0.57 -0.92
C ASP A 336 -14.55 -1.27 -2.10
N VAL A 337 -15.31 -1.68 -3.11
CA VAL A 337 -14.79 -2.36 -4.30
C VAL A 337 -15.43 -1.89 -5.60
N THR A 338 -14.64 -1.89 -6.66
CA THR A 338 -15.11 -1.71 -8.04
C THR A 338 -14.63 -2.87 -8.88
N LEU A 339 -15.56 -3.59 -9.49
CA LEU A 339 -15.27 -4.61 -10.49
C LEU A 339 -14.81 -3.91 -11.78
N THR A 340 -13.78 -4.45 -12.44
CA THR A 340 -13.31 -3.90 -13.72
C THR A 340 -13.34 -4.96 -14.82
N GLY A 341 -12.94 -4.58 -16.03
CA GLY A 341 -12.94 -5.48 -17.19
C GLY A 341 -14.35 -5.88 -17.65
N GLU A 342 -14.40 -6.97 -18.42
CA GLU A 342 -15.63 -7.46 -19.06
C GLU A 342 -15.94 -8.91 -18.66
N ASN A 343 -15.27 -9.43 -17.63
CA ASN A 343 -15.49 -10.78 -17.13
C ASN A 343 -16.65 -10.84 -16.13
N GLU A 344 -17.37 -11.98 -16.13
CA GLU A 344 -18.42 -12.30 -15.17
C GLU A 344 -17.85 -12.39 -13.75
N SER A 345 -17.97 -11.29 -13.01
CA SER A 345 -17.53 -11.16 -11.63
C SER A 345 -18.67 -10.67 -10.74
N ASN A 346 -18.66 -11.15 -9.51
CA ASN A 346 -19.68 -10.90 -8.49
C ASN A 346 -18.98 -10.54 -7.17
N VAL A 347 -19.74 -10.05 -6.19
CA VAL A 347 -19.20 -9.71 -4.88
C VAL A 347 -19.99 -10.39 -3.78
N VAL A 348 -19.30 -11.06 -2.86
CA VAL A 348 -19.88 -11.50 -1.57
C VAL A 348 -19.55 -10.46 -0.52
N VAL A 349 -20.57 -9.89 0.13
CA VAL A 349 -20.40 -8.83 1.14
C VAL A 349 -19.84 -9.35 2.46
N ASN A 350 -19.26 -8.46 3.25
CA ASN A 350 -18.80 -8.71 4.62
C ASN A 350 -19.61 -7.90 5.64
N GLN A 351 -19.19 -7.92 6.90
CA GLN A 351 -19.87 -7.17 7.97
C GLN A 351 -19.69 -5.65 7.94
N LEU A 352 -18.91 -5.10 7.02
CA LEU A 352 -18.70 -3.67 6.89
C LEU A 352 -19.86 -3.00 6.14
N ASN A 353 -19.84 -1.68 6.11
CA ASN A 353 -20.71 -0.93 5.20
C ASN A 353 -19.97 -0.77 3.87
N ASN A 354 -20.40 -1.47 2.82
CA ASN A 354 -19.64 -1.56 1.57
C ASN A 354 -20.20 -0.62 0.50
N ASN A 355 -19.34 0.04 -0.26
CA ASN A 355 -19.68 0.61 -1.56
C ASN A 355 -19.18 -0.30 -2.67
N ILE A 356 -20.09 -0.81 -3.49
CA ILE A 356 -19.82 -1.78 -4.54
C ILE A 356 -20.23 -1.19 -5.88
N THR A 357 -19.27 -1.11 -6.80
CA THR A 357 -19.51 -0.72 -8.19
C THR A 357 -19.27 -1.92 -9.12
N GLY A 358 -20.23 -2.22 -9.99
CA GLY A 358 -20.09 -3.25 -11.01
C GLY A 358 -19.22 -2.83 -12.19
N ASN A 359 -19.05 -3.75 -13.13
CA ASN A 359 -18.41 -3.54 -14.42
C ASN A 359 -19.47 -3.58 -15.55
N SER A 360 -19.06 -3.75 -16.81
CA SER A 360 -19.99 -3.69 -17.95
C SER A 360 -20.81 -4.95 -18.18
N VAL A 361 -20.72 -5.96 -17.31
CA VAL A 361 -21.50 -7.21 -17.41
C VAL A 361 -22.50 -7.34 -16.28
N VAL A 362 -23.36 -8.35 -16.34
CA VAL A 362 -24.34 -8.61 -15.28
C VAL A 362 -23.62 -9.04 -13.99
N ASN A 363 -23.56 -8.15 -13.02
CA ASN A 363 -22.97 -8.41 -11.72
C ASN A 363 -24.04 -8.80 -10.70
N THR A 364 -23.68 -9.73 -9.81
CA THR A 364 -24.49 -10.13 -8.66
C THR A 364 -23.78 -9.76 -7.37
N VAL A 365 -24.50 -9.14 -6.44
CA VAL A 365 -24.05 -8.98 -5.05
C VAL A 365 -24.74 -10.03 -4.18
N ILE A 366 -23.96 -10.76 -3.39
CA ILE A 366 -24.36 -11.96 -2.68
C ILE A 366 -24.36 -11.69 -1.17
N PHE A 367 -25.53 -11.81 -0.57
CA PHE A 367 -25.82 -11.58 0.84
C PHE A 367 -25.93 -12.90 1.62
N SER A 368 -25.71 -12.84 2.92
CA SER A 368 -25.59 -13.97 3.83
C SER A 368 -26.93 -14.53 4.33
N GLY A 369 -28.03 -13.80 4.13
CA GLY A 369 -29.33 -14.10 4.75
C GLY A 369 -30.49 -14.17 3.77
N PRO A 370 -31.70 -14.51 4.26
CA PRO A 370 -32.92 -14.48 3.46
C PRO A 370 -33.35 -13.04 3.19
N SER A 371 -33.98 -12.82 2.03
CA SER A 371 -34.40 -11.50 1.54
C SER A 371 -35.29 -10.72 2.51
N SER A 372 -36.08 -11.41 3.33
CA SER A 372 -36.97 -10.81 4.36
C SER A 372 -36.23 -10.11 5.50
N GLU A 373 -34.93 -10.34 5.65
CA GLU A 373 -34.09 -9.72 6.68
C GLU A 373 -33.33 -8.49 6.18
N TYR A 374 -33.64 -8.01 4.97
CA TYR A 374 -33.01 -6.83 4.39
C TYR A 374 -34.03 -5.74 4.08
N GLN A 375 -33.62 -4.51 4.30
CA GLN A 375 -34.31 -3.34 3.80
C GLN A 375 -33.59 -2.85 2.54
N ILE A 376 -34.31 -2.84 1.42
CA ILE A 376 -33.79 -2.37 0.12
C ILE A 376 -34.44 -1.04 -0.21
N THR A 377 -33.62 -0.02 -0.48
CA THR A 377 -34.06 1.31 -0.91
C THR A 377 -33.30 1.74 -2.16
N ARG A 378 -33.95 2.51 -3.03
CA ARG A 378 -33.32 3.10 -4.21
C ARG A 378 -33.37 4.62 -4.12
N ASP A 379 -32.25 5.27 -4.44
CA ASP A 379 -32.14 6.70 -4.64
C ASP A 379 -31.32 6.96 -5.92
N ASN A 380 -31.97 7.51 -6.94
CA ASN A 380 -31.41 7.70 -8.29
C ASN A 380 -30.80 6.40 -8.87
N ASP A 381 -29.50 6.41 -9.15
CA ASP A 381 -28.74 5.31 -9.74
C ASP A 381 -28.13 4.38 -8.67
N GLN A 382 -28.41 4.64 -7.40
CA GLN A 382 -27.84 3.91 -6.28
C GLN A 382 -28.91 3.08 -5.54
N VAL A 383 -28.56 1.84 -5.22
CA VAL A 383 -29.40 0.98 -4.38
C VAL A 383 -28.70 0.70 -3.07
N THR A 384 -29.41 0.92 -1.97
CA THR A 384 -28.94 0.61 -0.63
C THR A 384 -29.63 -0.64 -0.13
N VAL A 385 -28.84 -1.63 0.30
CA VAL A 385 -29.29 -2.89 0.91
C VAL A 385 -28.78 -2.91 2.34
N LYS A 386 -29.69 -2.67 3.28
CA LYS A 386 -29.40 -2.66 4.71
C LYS A 386 -29.79 -4.00 5.33
N ASP A 387 -28.82 -4.67 5.92
CA ASP A 387 -29.08 -5.82 6.78
C ASP A 387 -29.81 -5.38 8.06
N LEU A 388 -30.88 -6.10 8.43
CA LEU A 388 -31.62 -5.87 9.67
C LEU A 388 -31.10 -6.75 10.82
N GLN A 389 -30.14 -7.64 10.56
CA GLN A 389 -29.43 -8.41 11.57
C GLN A 389 -28.11 -7.73 11.96
N ASP A 390 -27.83 -7.70 13.27
CA ASP A 390 -26.59 -7.13 13.78
C ASP A 390 -25.37 -7.98 13.37
N ASN A 391 -24.26 -7.31 13.03
CA ASN A 391 -22.95 -7.92 12.78
C ASN A 391 -22.91 -8.99 11.67
N ARG A 392 -23.75 -8.87 10.63
CA ARG A 392 -23.74 -9.79 9.48
C ARG A 392 -23.26 -9.15 8.17
N ASP A 393 -24.11 -8.43 7.44
CA ASP A 393 -23.75 -7.86 6.13
C ASP A 393 -23.70 -6.32 6.12
N GLY A 394 -24.05 -5.65 7.22
CA GLY A 394 -23.99 -4.19 7.33
C GLY A 394 -24.91 -3.44 6.34
N LEU A 395 -24.48 -2.25 5.93
CA LEU A 395 -25.16 -1.38 4.96
C LEU A 395 -24.39 -1.36 3.64
N ASN A 396 -24.98 -1.88 2.57
CA ASN A 396 -24.34 -2.00 1.27
C ASN A 396 -24.94 -1.04 0.26
N THR A 397 -24.08 -0.33 -0.45
CA THR A 397 -24.43 0.66 -1.44
C THR A 397 -23.97 0.17 -2.81
N LEU A 398 -24.91 -0.06 -3.71
CA LEU A 398 -24.71 -0.72 -5.00
C LEU A 398 -24.87 0.30 -6.12
N THR A 399 -23.89 0.35 -7.02
CA THR A 399 -23.89 1.16 -8.25
C THR A 399 -23.53 0.27 -9.42
N ASP A 400 -24.25 0.37 -10.53
CA ASP A 400 -24.05 -0.49 -11.72
C ASP A 400 -24.08 -2.00 -11.39
N ILE A 401 -25.07 -2.42 -10.59
CA ILE A 401 -25.29 -3.83 -10.22
C ILE A 401 -26.68 -4.24 -10.70
N GLU A 402 -26.77 -5.39 -11.37
CA GLU A 402 -28.03 -5.90 -11.92
C GLU A 402 -28.77 -6.80 -10.95
N LYS A 403 -28.05 -7.59 -10.12
CA LYS A 403 -28.67 -8.65 -9.31
C LYS A 403 -28.25 -8.65 -7.85
N MET A 404 -29.20 -9.04 -7.00
CA MET A 404 -28.97 -9.35 -5.58
C MET A 404 -29.32 -10.81 -5.33
N ARG A 405 -28.42 -11.55 -4.70
CA ARG A 405 -28.63 -12.94 -4.28
C ARG A 405 -28.70 -13.02 -2.76
N PHE A 406 -29.83 -13.48 -2.25
CA PHE A 406 -30.07 -13.85 -0.87
C PHE A 406 -30.08 -15.38 -0.73
N THR A 407 -30.15 -15.90 0.49
CA THR A 407 -30.14 -17.36 0.70
C THR A 407 -31.40 -18.08 0.20
N ASP A 408 -32.51 -17.34 0.07
CA ASP A 408 -33.82 -17.83 -0.33
C ASP A 408 -34.23 -17.46 -1.76
N THR A 409 -33.61 -16.42 -2.35
CA THR A 409 -33.98 -15.92 -3.69
C THR A 409 -32.85 -15.16 -4.37
N THR A 410 -32.94 -15.03 -5.69
CA THR A 410 -32.17 -14.06 -6.49
C THR A 410 -33.17 -13.14 -7.18
N MET A 411 -32.95 -11.83 -7.10
CA MET A 411 -33.82 -10.84 -7.71
C MET A 411 -33.01 -9.76 -8.42
N ASP A 412 -33.62 -9.14 -9.41
CA ASP A 412 -33.05 -7.97 -10.05
C ASP A 412 -33.05 -6.79 -9.06
N VAL A 413 -32.04 -5.93 -9.18
CA VAL A 413 -31.98 -4.66 -8.45
C VAL A 413 -33.21 -3.81 -8.87
N PRO A 414 -33.91 -3.14 -7.93
CA PRO A 414 -35.11 -2.37 -8.26
C PRO A 414 -34.86 -1.39 -9.40
N SER A 415 -35.72 -1.36 -10.43
CA SER A 415 -35.58 -0.40 -11.53
C SER A 415 -35.82 1.05 -11.06
N ALA A 416 -35.25 2.01 -11.79
CA ALA A 416 -35.53 3.44 -11.60
C ALA A 416 -36.99 3.81 -11.88
#